data_AF-A0A9P3MXA1-F1
#
_entry.id   AF-A0A9P3MXA1-F1
#
_cell.length_a   1.000
_cell.length_b   1.000
_cell.length_c   1.000
_cell.angle_alpha   90.00
_cell.angle_beta   90.00
_cell.angle_gamma   90.00
#
_symmetry.space_group_name_H-M   'P 1'
#
loop_
_entity.id
_entity.type
_entity.pdbx_description
1 polymer ?
#
loop_
_entity_poly.entity_id
_entity_poly.type
_entity_poly.pdbx_seq_one_letter_code
_entity_poly.pdbx_strand_id
1 'polypeptide(L)'
;MRALLRLADRGAHAQLQAQQAAGPHHSASELHRGAAEHLPQHGPRSTHTVPSMTVNPKTGEWYSAINKPYGVLHWVQNSPQAQQVEWVVILDADMVIRGPITPWDVKAEKGKPVAAYYGYLIGCDNILAQLHTKHPELCPKVGGFIVMHIDDLRRFAPLWLSKTQEVRADKAQYARNITGDVYSSGWISEMYGYSFGAADAGLHHQVDQTTMLYPGYIPLKGVEPRLLHYGLKFSVGNWSFGKSEHRADRIVNECNRLFDAPPFPSEIIELNKEKKRGLLLSIDCINTINEGLIIHHATHGCPNPAPSPYRSFLLASIQSSLGPAASTRSSSSQKAKGGMLRGGREE
;
A
#
# COMPACT_ATOMS: atom_id res chain seq x y z
N MET A 1 20.07 10.37 55.56
CA MET A 1 19.58 11.49 54.73
C MET A 1 20.71 12.41 54.19
N ARG A 2 21.94 11.93 53.93
CA ARG A 2 23.01 12.75 53.27
C ARG A 2 23.65 12.12 52.01
N ALA A 3 23.25 10.90 51.62
CA ALA A 3 23.74 10.25 50.40
C ALA A 3 22.97 10.68 49.12
N LEU A 4 21.66 10.96 49.23
CA LEU A 4 20.80 11.28 48.09
C LEU A 4 21.07 12.66 47.45
N LEU A 5 21.77 13.57 48.14
CA LEU A 5 22.07 14.91 47.63
C LEU A 5 23.35 15.00 46.78
N ARG A 6 24.07 13.89 46.53
CA ARG A 6 25.28 13.88 45.67
C ARG A 6 25.09 13.26 44.28
N LEU A 7 23.87 12.82 43.94
CA LEU A 7 23.53 12.32 42.60
C LEU A 7 22.83 13.36 41.71
N ALA A 8 22.14 14.35 42.29
CA ALA A 8 21.55 15.45 41.52
C ALA A 8 22.61 16.35 40.85
N ASP A 9 23.68 16.65 41.58
CA ASP A 9 24.72 17.62 41.18
C ASP A 9 25.58 17.17 39.97
N ARG A 10 25.59 15.87 39.66
CA ARG A 10 26.27 15.33 38.47
C ARG A 10 25.40 15.32 37.21
N GLY A 11 24.09 15.52 37.33
CA GLY A 11 23.19 15.67 36.17
C GLY A 11 23.29 17.05 35.53
N ALA A 12 23.26 18.11 36.34
CA ALA A 12 23.21 19.50 35.87
C ALA A 12 24.42 19.89 35.01
N HIS A 13 25.64 19.48 35.39
CA HIS A 13 26.85 19.82 34.64
C HIS A 13 26.96 19.11 33.27
N ALA A 14 26.32 17.97 33.08
CA ALA A 14 26.35 17.24 31.81
C ALA A 14 25.48 17.91 30.72
N GLN A 15 24.36 18.54 31.10
CA GLN A 15 23.49 19.23 30.14
C GLN A 15 24.04 20.59 29.70
N LEU A 16 24.87 21.25 30.51
CA LEU A 16 25.39 22.59 30.19
C LEU A 16 26.49 22.59 29.10
N GLN A 17 27.28 21.51 28.99
CA GLN A 17 28.34 21.42 27.97
C GLN A 17 27.83 20.99 26.59
N ALA A 18 26.67 20.33 26.50
CA ALA A 18 26.06 19.95 25.23
C ALA A 18 25.55 21.15 24.41
N GLN A 19 25.31 22.31 25.05
CA GLN A 19 24.75 23.50 24.40
C GLN A 19 25.79 24.45 23.79
N GLN A 20 27.10 24.17 23.90
CA GLN A 20 28.18 25.04 23.40
C GLN A 20 28.93 24.48 22.18
N ALA A 21 28.44 23.38 21.59
CA ALA A 21 29.02 22.75 20.39
C ALA A 21 28.23 23.01 19.09
N ALA A 22 27.20 23.87 19.13
CA ALA A 22 26.40 24.22 17.95
C ALA A 22 27.06 25.35 17.14
N GLY A 23 27.41 25.05 15.88
CA GLY A 23 27.85 26.06 14.91
C GLY A 23 26.73 27.05 14.53
N PRO A 24 27.07 28.15 13.82
CA PRO A 24 26.15 29.27 13.60
C PRO A 24 24.88 28.88 12.83
N HIS A 25 23.76 29.53 13.22
CA HIS A 25 22.44 29.30 12.65
C HIS A 25 22.39 29.61 11.15
N HIS A 26 22.08 28.61 10.33
CA HIS A 26 21.39 28.86 9.06
C HIS A 26 19.92 29.16 9.33
N SER A 27 19.41 30.23 8.74
CA SER A 27 18.02 30.68 8.95
C SER A 27 17.01 29.74 8.27
N ALA A 28 15.84 29.57 8.90
CA ALA A 28 14.74 28.75 8.38
C ALA A 28 14.09 29.25 7.06
N SER A 29 14.63 30.30 6.44
CA SER A 29 14.16 30.88 5.17
C SER A 29 14.81 30.31 3.91
N GLU A 30 15.90 29.55 4.01
CA GLU A 30 16.62 29.03 2.82
C GLU A 30 16.18 27.61 2.41
N LEU A 31 15.62 26.82 3.33
CA LEU A 31 15.10 25.47 3.08
C LEU A 31 13.79 25.41 2.26
N HIS A 32 13.28 26.55 1.76
CA HIS A 32 11.98 26.66 1.08
C HIS A 32 12.04 27.25 -0.34
N ARG A 33 13.19 27.17 -1.02
CA ARG A 33 13.32 27.59 -2.44
C ARG A 33 13.40 26.46 -3.48
N GLY A 34 13.44 25.19 -3.08
CA GLY A 34 13.47 24.04 -4.01
C GLY A 34 12.14 23.31 -4.25
N ALA A 35 11.10 23.58 -3.45
CA ALA A 35 9.97 22.66 -3.27
C ALA A 35 8.82 22.76 -4.30
N ALA A 36 8.89 23.67 -5.28
CA ALA A 36 7.78 23.97 -6.20
C ALA A 36 8.01 23.58 -7.68
N GLU A 37 9.25 23.38 -8.12
CA GLU A 37 9.57 22.92 -9.49
C GLU A 37 9.97 21.44 -9.56
N HIS A 38 10.05 20.76 -8.41
CA HIS A 38 10.26 19.31 -8.33
C HIS A 38 9.17 18.66 -7.45
N LEU A 39 7.99 18.44 -8.05
CA LEU A 39 7.47 17.07 -8.00
C LEU A 39 8.60 16.19 -8.56
N PRO A 40 9.03 15.12 -7.87
CA PRO A 40 9.88 14.15 -8.52
C PRO A 40 9.11 13.61 -9.72
N GLN A 41 9.56 13.96 -10.93
CA GLN A 41 9.34 13.08 -12.07
C GLN A 41 10.05 11.78 -11.68
N HIS A 42 9.29 10.83 -11.14
CA HIS A 42 9.78 9.49 -10.86
C HIS A 42 10.13 8.89 -12.22
N GLY A 43 11.39 9.09 -12.65
CA GLY A 43 11.96 8.48 -13.85
C GLY A 43 11.58 7.01 -13.87
N PRO A 44 11.12 6.50 -15.04
CA PRO A 44 10.12 5.45 -15.16
C PRO A 44 10.37 4.34 -14.13
N ARG A 45 9.46 4.26 -13.13
CA ARG A 45 9.60 3.35 -11.98
C ARG A 45 9.97 1.97 -12.51
N SER A 46 11.21 1.54 -12.22
CA SER A 46 11.81 0.37 -12.87
C SER A 46 10.91 -0.85 -12.65
N THR A 47 10.24 -1.25 -13.73
CA THR A 47 9.13 -2.20 -13.72
C THR A 47 9.64 -3.51 -14.25
N HIS A 48 9.68 -4.53 -13.38
CA HIS A 48 10.10 -5.86 -13.78
C HIS A 48 8.93 -6.62 -14.42
N THR A 49 8.92 -6.71 -15.75
CA THR A 49 7.93 -7.50 -16.50
C THR A 49 8.16 -9.00 -16.29
N VAL A 50 7.07 -9.74 -16.10
CA VAL A 50 7.06 -11.20 -15.87
C VAL A 50 6.20 -11.87 -16.95
N PRO A 51 6.60 -13.03 -17.51
CA PRO A 51 5.73 -13.84 -18.37
C PRO A 51 4.44 -14.28 -17.67
N SER A 52 3.33 -14.35 -18.39
CA SER A 52 2.05 -14.84 -17.83
C SER A 52 2.09 -16.35 -17.64
N MET A 53 1.92 -16.81 -16.39
CA MET A 53 1.67 -18.22 -16.02
C MET A 53 0.17 -18.50 -15.83
N THR A 54 -0.70 -17.56 -16.22
CA THR A 54 -2.17 -17.62 -16.08
C THR A 54 -2.78 -18.90 -16.65
N VAL A 55 -2.21 -19.44 -17.72
CA VAL A 55 -2.54 -20.75 -18.28
C VAL A 55 -1.36 -21.66 -18.02
N ASN A 56 -1.59 -22.77 -17.31
CA ASN A 56 -0.56 -23.73 -16.96
C ASN A 56 0.00 -24.39 -18.25
N PRO A 57 1.30 -24.25 -18.55
CA PRO A 57 1.87 -24.73 -19.82
C PRO A 57 1.93 -26.26 -19.96
N LYS A 58 1.66 -27.02 -18.88
CA LYS A 58 1.61 -28.49 -18.91
C LYS A 58 0.19 -29.05 -18.97
N THR A 59 -0.79 -28.36 -18.35
CA THR A 59 -2.16 -28.89 -18.20
C THR A 59 -3.22 -28.10 -18.96
N GLY A 60 -2.89 -26.92 -19.50
CA GLY A 60 -3.85 -26.00 -20.11
C GLY A 60 -4.82 -25.34 -19.13
N GLU A 61 -4.69 -25.61 -17.82
CA GLU A 61 -5.61 -25.05 -16.82
C GLU A 61 -5.40 -23.54 -16.64
N TRP A 62 -6.49 -22.79 -16.70
CA TRP A 62 -6.52 -21.37 -16.35
C TRP A 62 -6.57 -21.18 -14.83
N TYR A 63 -5.60 -20.47 -14.26
CA TYR A 63 -5.59 -20.05 -12.85
C TYR A 63 -4.74 -18.78 -12.68
N SER A 64 -5.36 -17.60 -12.75
CA SER A 64 -4.62 -16.32 -12.79
C SER A 64 -3.86 -15.95 -11.50
N ALA A 65 -4.20 -16.52 -10.34
CA ALA A 65 -3.54 -16.17 -9.09
C ALA A 65 -2.09 -16.72 -8.99
N ILE A 66 -1.74 -17.76 -9.77
CA ILE A 66 -0.36 -18.32 -9.82
C ILE A 66 0.70 -17.32 -10.31
N ASN A 67 0.28 -16.22 -10.96
CA ASN A 67 1.20 -15.15 -11.35
C ASN A 67 1.84 -14.45 -10.13
N LYS A 68 1.23 -14.50 -8.93
CA LYS A 68 1.80 -13.92 -7.71
C LYS A 68 3.06 -14.69 -7.25
N PRO A 69 3.01 -16.01 -6.95
CA PRO A 69 4.22 -16.79 -6.68
C PRO A 69 5.22 -16.81 -7.84
N TYR A 70 4.75 -16.95 -9.09
CA TYR A 70 5.66 -16.98 -10.23
C TYR A 70 6.39 -15.66 -10.45
N GLY A 71 5.68 -14.52 -10.35
CA GLY A 71 6.28 -13.19 -10.51
C GLY A 71 7.26 -12.83 -9.41
N VAL A 72 6.98 -13.22 -8.17
CA VAL A 72 7.93 -13.09 -7.06
C VAL A 72 9.19 -13.92 -7.31
N LEU A 73 9.06 -15.19 -7.68
CA LEU A 73 10.20 -16.05 -8.01
C LEU A 73 11.01 -15.50 -9.20
N HIS A 74 10.34 -15.11 -10.28
CA HIS A 74 10.96 -14.57 -11.48
C HIS A 74 11.69 -13.25 -11.19
N TRP A 75 11.12 -12.35 -10.37
CA TRP A 75 11.79 -11.11 -9.96
C TRP A 75 13.03 -11.41 -9.11
N VAL A 76 12.93 -12.31 -8.13
CA VAL A 76 14.08 -12.74 -7.29
C VAL A 76 15.23 -13.30 -8.13
N GLN A 77 14.92 -14.08 -9.18
CA GLN A 77 15.91 -14.73 -10.03
C GLN A 77 16.51 -13.82 -11.12
N ASN A 78 15.74 -12.86 -11.66
CA ASN A 78 16.09 -12.16 -12.89
C ASN A 78 16.19 -10.62 -12.75
N SER A 79 15.81 -10.02 -11.62
CA SER A 79 15.91 -8.57 -11.42
C SER A 79 17.25 -8.18 -10.79
N PRO A 80 18.00 -7.22 -11.36
CA PRO A 80 19.16 -6.61 -10.69
C PRO A 80 18.79 -5.97 -9.34
N GLN A 81 17.55 -5.49 -9.18
CA GLN A 81 17.07 -4.91 -7.92
C GLN A 81 17.03 -5.94 -6.78
N ALA A 82 16.71 -7.20 -7.09
CA ALA A 82 16.66 -8.30 -6.11
C ALA A 82 18.05 -8.68 -5.57
N GLN A 83 19.12 -8.10 -6.11
CA GLN A 83 20.50 -8.19 -5.60
C GLN A 83 20.86 -7.02 -4.67
N GLN A 84 20.08 -5.92 -4.71
CA GLN A 84 20.41 -4.63 -4.08
C GLN A 84 19.50 -4.26 -2.89
N VAL A 85 18.38 -4.95 -2.70
CA VAL A 85 17.48 -4.72 -1.56
C VAL A 85 17.68 -5.75 -0.45
N GLU A 86 17.63 -5.30 0.81
CA GLU A 86 17.65 -6.15 2.02
C GLU A 86 16.25 -6.65 2.38
N TRP A 87 15.22 -5.84 2.13
CA TRP A 87 13.83 -6.09 2.53
C TRP A 87 12.88 -5.93 1.35
N VAL A 88 11.84 -6.75 1.32
CA VAL A 88 10.80 -6.74 0.30
C VAL A 88 9.43 -6.62 0.95
N VAL A 89 8.61 -5.71 0.44
CA VAL A 89 7.18 -5.61 0.74
C VAL A 89 6.42 -6.13 -0.48
N ILE A 90 5.63 -7.19 -0.29
CA ILE A 90 4.74 -7.75 -1.31
C ILE A 90 3.32 -7.30 -0.95
N LEU A 91 2.60 -6.74 -1.92
CA LEU A 91 1.21 -6.28 -1.79
C LEU A 91 0.35 -6.96 -2.86
N ASP A 92 -0.96 -7.01 -2.64
CA ASP A 92 -1.91 -7.30 -3.73
C ASP A 92 -2.23 -6.01 -4.51
N ALA A 93 -2.62 -6.16 -5.78
CA ALA A 93 -2.90 -5.04 -6.69
C ALA A 93 -4.22 -4.31 -6.39
N ASP A 94 -4.99 -4.76 -5.39
CA ASP A 94 -6.26 -4.18 -4.93
C ASP A 94 -6.15 -3.57 -3.54
N MET A 95 -5.07 -2.81 -3.31
CA MET A 95 -4.80 -2.13 -2.04
C MET A 95 -4.63 -0.63 -2.20
N VAL A 96 -5.30 0.16 -1.34
CA VAL A 96 -5.02 1.59 -1.17
C VAL A 96 -3.96 1.76 -0.08
N ILE A 97 -2.85 2.43 -0.41
CA ILE A 97 -1.75 2.74 0.50
C ILE A 97 -2.00 4.11 1.16
N ARG A 98 -2.23 4.11 2.48
CA ARG A 98 -2.51 5.30 3.30
C ARG A 98 -1.29 5.82 4.08
N GLY A 99 -0.18 5.10 4.06
CA GLY A 99 1.05 5.48 4.75
C GLY A 99 2.24 4.57 4.41
N PRO A 100 3.46 4.92 4.85
CA PRO A 100 4.65 4.13 4.59
C PRO A 100 4.58 2.77 5.31
N ILE A 101 5.16 1.73 4.71
CA ILE A 101 5.28 0.39 5.30
C ILE A 101 6.76 0.07 5.34
N THR A 102 7.32 -0.06 6.54
CA THR A 102 8.75 -0.31 6.76
C THR A 102 8.93 -1.56 7.61
N PRO A 103 10.03 -2.32 7.44
CA PRO A 103 10.30 -3.51 8.24
C PRO A 103 10.30 -3.23 9.75
N TRP A 104 10.89 -2.12 10.18
CA TRP A 104 11.00 -1.75 11.59
C TRP A 104 9.65 -1.33 12.21
N ASP A 105 8.78 -0.62 11.48
CA ASP A 105 7.46 -0.23 11.99
C ASP A 105 6.56 -1.47 12.20
N VAL A 106 6.62 -2.44 11.29
CA VAL A 106 5.86 -3.70 11.39
C VAL A 106 6.60 -4.78 12.21
N LYS A 107 7.83 -4.50 12.66
CA LYS A 107 8.72 -5.38 13.44
C LYS A 107 9.16 -6.67 12.75
N ALA A 108 9.29 -6.66 11.42
CA ALA A 108 9.76 -7.83 10.68
C ALA A 108 11.22 -8.16 11.03
N GLU A 109 11.52 -9.45 11.22
CA GLU A 109 12.87 -9.97 11.44
C GLU A 109 13.23 -11.03 10.40
N LYS A 110 14.52 -11.30 10.21
CA LYS A 110 14.99 -12.42 9.38
C LYS A 110 14.54 -13.75 9.98
N GLY A 111 13.93 -14.61 9.19
CA GLY A 111 13.21 -15.82 9.62
C GLY A 111 11.82 -15.58 10.23
N LYS A 112 11.43 -14.32 10.51
CA LYS A 112 10.12 -13.94 11.06
C LYS A 112 9.43 -12.86 10.22
N PRO A 113 9.03 -13.17 8.97
CA PRO A 113 8.26 -12.25 8.13
C PRO A 113 6.95 -11.81 8.81
N VAL A 114 6.48 -10.62 8.47
CA VAL A 114 5.20 -10.07 8.97
C VAL A 114 4.17 -10.11 7.84
N ALA A 115 2.95 -10.55 8.13
CA ALA A 115 1.85 -10.54 7.16
C ALA A 115 0.48 -10.44 7.83
N ALA A 116 -0.55 -9.99 7.11
CA ALA A 116 -1.89 -9.82 7.66
C ALA A 116 -2.59 -11.16 7.95
N TYR A 117 -3.39 -11.20 9.03
CA TYR A 117 -4.15 -12.38 9.44
C TYR A 117 -5.26 -12.78 8.46
N TYR A 118 -5.16 -13.98 7.88
CA TYR A 118 -6.17 -14.61 7.03
C TYR A 118 -6.80 -15.82 7.73
N GLY A 119 -7.60 -15.56 8.77
CA GLY A 119 -8.24 -16.59 9.60
C GLY A 119 -9.14 -17.60 8.87
N TYR A 120 -9.56 -17.30 7.63
CA TYR A 120 -10.33 -18.21 6.77
C TYR A 120 -9.49 -19.37 6.18
N LEU A 121 -8.15 -19.33 6.31
CA LEU A 121 -7.25 -20.41 5.88
C LEU A 121 -7.28 -21.60 6.86
N ILE A 122 -8.46 -22.20 7.06
CA ILE A 122 -8.70 -23.28 8.02
C ILE A 122 -7.90 -24.57 7.73
N GLY A 123 -7.40 -24.72 6.49
CA GLY A 123 -6.55 -25.83 6.06
C GLY A 123 -5.22 -25.96 6.80
N CYS A 124 -4.75 -24.90 7.47
CA CYS A 124 -3.60 -25.00 8.38
C CYS A 124 -3.88 -25.88 9.62
N ASP A 125 -5.14 -26.04 10.04
CA ASP A 125 -5.51 -26.78 11.25
C ASP A 125 -5.91 -28.24 10.98
N ASN A 126 -5.86 -28.69 9.72
CA ASN A 126 -6.47 -29.95 9.30
C ASN A 126 -5.60 -30.76 8.32
N ILE A 127 -6.21 -31.80 7.73
CA ILE A 127 -5.58 -32.73 6.79
C ILE A 127 -4.84 -32.05 5.63
N LEU A 128 -5.28 -30.85 5.17
CA LEU A 128 -4.64 -30.14 4.06
C LEU A 128 -3.18 -29.78 4.36
N ALA A 129 -2.88 -29.32 5.58
CA ALA A 129 -1.49 -29.08 6.00
C ALA A 129 -0.69 -30.38 6.11
N GLN A 130 -1.30 -31.45 6.63
CA GLN A 130 -0.64 -32.76 6.80
C GLN A 130 -0.30 -33.43 5.45
N LEU A 131 -1.07 -33.14 4.40
CA LEU A 131 -0.79 -33.58 3.03
C LEU A 131 0.31 -32.76 2.34
N HIS A 132 0.36 -31.45 2.60
CA HIS A 132 1.10 -30.49 1.77
C HIS A 132 2.30 -29.80 2.44
N THR A 133 2.58 -29.99 3.73
CA THR A 133 3.83 -29.53 4.37
C THR A 133 4.37 -30.59 5.33
N LYS A 134 5.70 -30.60 5.50
CA LYS A 134 6.36 -31.41 6.53
C LYS A 134 6.29 -30.77 7.93
N HIS A 135 5.85 -29.50 7.98
CA HIS A 135 5.84 -28.65 9.16
C HIS A 135 4.46 -28.01 9.39
N PRO A 136 3.37 -28.82 9.54
CA PRO A 136 2.03 -28.27 9.79
C PRO A 136 1.97 -27.38 11.04
N GLU A 137 2.84 -27.60 12.02
CA GLU A 137 3.02 -26.77 13.22
C GLU A 137 3.49 -25.34 12.93
N LEU A 138 4.03 -25.08 11.73
CA LEU A 138 4.48 -23.76 11.28
C LEU A 138 3.51 -23.09 10.30
N CYS A 139 2.39 -23.72 9.94
CA CYS A 139 1.48 -23.24 8.90
C CYS A 139 0.86 -21.86 9.25
N PRO A 140 1.24 -20.77 8.57
CA PRO A 140 0.83 -19.43 8.95
C PRO A 140 -0.47 -19.04 8.24
N LYS A 141 -1.54 -18.77 9.00
CA LYS A 141 -2.82 -18.25 8.46
C LYS A 141 -2.71 -16.77 8.08
N VAL A 142 -2.00 -16.48 7.00
CA VAL A 142 -1.64 -15.12 6.60
C VAL A 142 -1.79 -14.87 5.09
N GLY A 143 -1.80 -13.59 4.72
CA GLY A 143 -1.66 -13.15 3.34
C GLY A 143 -1.85 -11.63 3.22
N GLY A 144 -2.30 -11.19 2.05
CA GLY A 144 -2.44 -9.77 1.76
C GLY A 144 -1.07 -9.12 1.60
N PHE A 145 -0.70 -8.26 2.54
CA PHE A 145 0.64 -7.71 2.62
C PHE A 145 1.61 -8.68 3.29
N ILE A 146 2.86 -8.71 2.82
CA ILE A 146 3.95 -9.50 3.39
C ILE A 146 5.20 -8.60 3.45
N VAL A 147 5.90 -8.58 4.58
CA VAL A 147 7.22 -7.94 4.73
C VAL A 147 8.24 -9.00 5.13
N MET A 148 9.28 -9.18 4.31
CA MET A 148 10.23 -10.30 4.42
C MET A 148 11.65 -9.86 4.04
N HIS A 149 12.66 -10.42 4.71
CA HIS A 149 14.07 -10.22 4.37
C HIS A 149 14.42 -10.99 3.08
N ILE A 150 15.27 -10.42 2.22
CA ILE A 150 15.54 -10.92 0.87
C ILE A 150 16.05 -12.38 0.84
N ASP A 151 16.90 -12.77 1.80
CA ASP A 151 17.39 -14.15 1.90
C ASP A 151 16.32 -15.17 2.27
N ASP A 152 15.29 -14.77 3.01
CA ASP A 152 14.16 -15.64 3.30
C ASP A 152 13.31 -15.79 2.03
N LEU A 153 13.08 -14.69 1.32
CA LEU A 153 12.36 -14.69 0.05
C LEU A 153 13.07 -15.52 -1.03
N ARG A 154 14.41 -15.51 -1.07
CA ARG A 154 15.23 -16.36 -1.95
C ARG A 154 15.05 -17.86 -1.67
N ARG A 155 14.91 -18.26 -0.40
CA ARG A 155 14.63 -19.66 -0.01
C ARG A 155 13.17 -20.05 -0.23
N PHE A 156 12.25 -19.11 0.02
CA PHE A 156 10.81 -19.32 0.05
C PHE A 156 10.13 -19.29 -1.33
N ALA A 157 10.51 -18.36 -2.22
CA ALA A 157 9.80 -18.17 -3.50
C ALA A 157 9.73 -19.42 -4.41
N PRO A 158 10.75 -20.30 -4.47
CA PRO A 158 10.63 -21.58 -5.19
C PRO A 158 9.57 -22.51 -4.59
N LEU A 159 9.49 -22.56 -3.25
CA LEU A 159 8.55 -23.38 -2.50
C LEU A 159 7.12 -22.87 -2.62
N TRP A 160 6.92 -21.54 -2.61
CA TRP A 160 5.60 -20.94 -2.84
C TRP A 160 5.02 -21.37 -4.19
N LEU A 161 5.82 -21.32 -5.27
CA LEU A 161 5.36 -21.74 -6.59
C LEU A 161 5.09 -23.25 -6.67
N SER A 162 5.99 -24.09 -6.14
CA SER A 162 5.79 -25.55 -6.18
C SER A 162 4.60 -25.99 -5.33
N LYS A 163 4.44 -25.46 -4.11
CA LYS A 163 3.29 -25.74 -3.24
C LYS A 163 1.98 -25.17 -3.80
N THR A 164 2.01 -24.04 -4.49
CA THR A 164 0.83 -23.57 -5.24
C THR A 164 0.42 -24.57 -6.32
N GLN A 165 1.38 -25.15 -7.05
CA GLN A 165 1.10 -26.17 -8.07
C GLN A 165 0.63 -27.49 -7.46
N GLU A 166 1.20 -27.91 -6.33
CA GLU A 166 0.82 -29.10 -5.57
C GLU A 166 -0.64 -29.02 -5.07
N VAL A 167 -1.00 -27.93 -4.37
CA VAL A 167 -2.36 -27.68 -3.89
C VAL A 167 -3.33 -27.44 -5.04
N ARG A 168 -2.90 -26.90 -6.19
CA ARG A 168 -3.75 -26.75 -7.39
C ARG A 168 -3.98 -28.08 -8.13
N ALA A 169 -3.11 -29.06 -7.92
CA ALA A 169 -3.27 -30.41 -8.48
C ALA A 169 -4.22 -31.28 -7.65
N ASP A 170 -4.20 -31.20 -6.32
CA ASP A 170 -5.13 -31.94 -5.46
C ASP A 170 -6.53 -31.28 -5.38
N LYS A 171 -7.30 -31.50 -6.44
CA LYS A 171 -8.68 -31.02 -6.56
C LYS A 171 -9.65 -31.77 -5.64
N ALA A 172 -9.25 -32.86 -4.99
CA ALA A 172 -10.12 -33.58 -4.06
C ALA A 172 -10.33 -32.81 -2.75
N GLN A 173 -9.33 -32.02 -2.31
CA GLN A 173 -9.41 -31.26 -1.07
C GLN A 173 -10.12 -29.91 -1.19
N TYR A 174 -10.62 -29.53 -2.38
CA TYR A 174 -11.16 -28.18 -2.65
C TYR A 174 -12.39 -27.80 -1.83
N ALA A 175 -13.04 -28.74 -1.14
CA ALA A 175 -14.25 -28.50 -0.37
C ALA A 175 -14.07 -27.40 0.69
N ARG A 176 -15.07 -26.51 0.81
CA ARG A 176 -15.04 -25.34 1.72
C ARG A 176 -14.78 -25.68 3.19
N ASN A 177 -15.16 -26.87 3.65
CA ASN A 177 -14.90 -27.33 5.02
C ASN A 177 -13.45 -27.78 5.27
N ILE A 178 -12.65 -27.96 4.21
CA ILE A 178 -11.22 -28.28 4.27
C ILE A 178 -10.38 -27.01 4.02
N THR A 179 -10.72 -26.23 2.99
CA THR A 179 -9.94 -25.07 2.53
C THR A 179 -10.43 -23.71 3.02
N GLY A 180 -11.68 -23.59 3.46
CA GLY A 180 -12.34 -22.29 3.63
C GLY A 180 -12.68 -21.58 2.31
N ASP A 181 -12.38 -22.15 1.14
CA ASP A 181 -12.70 -21.54 -0.16
C ASP A 181 -14.23 -21.43 -0.31
N VAL A 182 -14.74 -20.21 -0.25
CA VAL A 182 -16.17 -19.90 -0.40
C VAL A 182 -16.74 -20.36 -1.75
N TYR A 183 -15.88 -20.55 -2.76
CA TYR A 183 -16.22 -21.05 -4.08
C TYR A 183 -15.95 -22.55 -4.28
N SER A 184 -15.26 -23.22 -3.34
CA SER A 184 -14.85 -24.64 -3.43
C SER A 184 -14.19 -25.02 -4.77
N SER A 185 -13.29 -24.16 -5.24
CA SER A 185 -12.74 -24.16 -6.61
C SER A 185 -11.22 -24.16 -6.67
N GLY A 186 -10.56 -24.17 -5.51
CA GLY A 186 -9.12 -23.92 -5.37
C GLY A 186 -8.75 -22.49 -5.73
N TRP A 187 -9.64 -21.51 -5.54
CA TRP A 187 -9.33 -20.11 -5.87
C TRP A 187 -8.15 -19.60 -5.05
N ILE A 188 -8.10 -20.00 -3.78
CA ILE A 188 -7.06 -19.64 -2.79
C ILE A 188 -5.90 -20.65 -2.73
N SER A 189 -5.69 -21.50 -3.75
CA SER A 189 -4.55 -22.45 -3.78
C SER A 189 -3.18 -21.78 -3.65
N GLU A 190 -2.99 -20.54 -4.11
CA GLU A 190 -1.73 -19.79 -3.90
C GLU A 190 -1.51 -19.32 -2.47
N MET A 191 -2.59 -19.06 -1.70
CA MET A 191 -2.50 -18.71 -0.27
C MET A 191 -2.08 -19.93 0.56
N TYR A 192 -2.56 -21.12 0.19
CA TYR A 192 -2.05 -22.37 0.76
C TYR A 192 -0.65 -22.70 0.28
N GLY A 193 -0.32 -22.45 -0.99
CA GLY A 193 1.04 -22.52 -1.49
C GLY A 193 2.01 -21.61 -0.73
N TYR A 194 1.56 -20.41 -0.36
CA TYR A 194 2.31 -19.50 0.52
C TYR A 194 2.50 -20.14 1.90
N SER A 195 1.41 -20.57 2.52
CA SER A 195 1.40 -21.10 3.89
C SER A 195 2.29 -22.33 4.05
N PHE A 196 2.14 -23.31 3.17
CA PHE A 196 2.92 -24.55 3.19
C PHE A 196 4.36 -24.34 2.71
N GLY A 197 4.59 -23.43 1.75
CA GLY A 197 5.93 -23.07 1.31
C GLY A 197 6.73 -22.31 2.38
N ALA A 198 6.07 -21.52 3.22
CA ALA A 198 6.69 -20.81 4.35
C ALA A 198 7.04 -21.77 5.49
N ALA A 199 6.14 -22.72 5.80
CA ALA A 199 6.37 -23.79 6.75
C ALA A 199 7.56 -24.69 6.33
N ASP A 200 7.56 -25.17 5.08
CA ASP A 200 8.68 -25.96 4.51
C ASP A 200 10.00 -25.15 4.41
N ALA A 201 9.96 -23.81 4.48
CA ALA A 201 11.13 -22.94 4.54
C ALA A 201 11.59 -22.60 5.98
N GLY A 202 10.89 -23.08 7.01
CA GLY A 202 11.19 -22.80 8.42
C GLY A 202 10.96 -21.34 8.82
N LEU A 203 9.92 -20.68 8.30
CA LEU A 203 9.58 -19.29 8.63
C LEU A 203 8.56 -19.23 9.78
N HIS A 204 8.83 -18.37 10.75
CA HIS A 204 7.98 -18.16 11.93
C HIS A 204 7.26 -16.82 11.83
N HIS A 205 6.13 -16.79 11.12
CA HIS A 205 5.40 -15.55 10.84
C HIS A 205 4.95 -14.78 12.09
N GLN A 206 5.16 -13.48 12.03
CA GLN A 206 4.50 -12.51 12.89
C GLN A 206 3.16 -12.11 12.25
N VAL A 207 2.07 -12.52 12.87
CA VAL A 207 0.70 -12.28 12.37
C VAL A 207 0.25 -10.88 12.78
N ASP A 208 0.04 -10.00 11.80
CA ASP A 208 -0.45 -8.64 12.02
C ASP A 208 -1.97 -8.53 11.82
N GLN A 209 -2.57 -7.61 12.60
CA GLN A 209 -4.00 -7.25 12.57
C GLN A 209 -4.19 -5.72 12.54
N THR A 210 -3.14 -4.94 12.26
CA THR A 210 -3.14 -3.48 12.44
C THR A 210 -2.77 -2.67 11.20
N THR A 211 -1.87 -3.16 10.35
CA THR A 211 -1.39 -2.45 9.15
C THR A 211 -2.45 -2.45 8.05
N MET A 212 -3.25 -3.51 7.94
CA MET A 212 -4.20 -3.75 6.86
C MET A 212 -5.62 -3.96 7.37
N LEU A 213 -6.60 -3.34 6.71
CA LEU A 213 -8.02 -3.51 6.99
C LEU A 213 -8.79 -3.78 5.68
N TYR A 214 -9.80 -4.65 5.73
CA TYR A 214 -10.81 -4.72 4.67
C TYR A 214 -11.84 -3.59 4.85
N PRO A 215 -12.14 -2.76 3.83
CA PRO A 215 -13.31 -1.89 3.85
C PRO A 215 -14.58 -2.67 4.25
N GLY A 216 -15.47 -2.01 4.98
CA GLY A 216 -16.60 -2.63 5.68
C GLY A 216 -16.28 -3.20 7.07
N TYR A 217 -15.02 -3.44 7.42
CA TYR A 217 -14.63 -3.94 8.74
C TYR A 217 -14.42 -2.78 9.73
N ILE A 218 -14.58 -3.08 11.02
CA ILE A 218 -14.32 -2.14 12.12
C ILE A 218 -12.83 -2.23 12.49
N PRO A 219 -12.06 -1.13 12.48
CA PRO A 219 -10.65 -1.15 12.91
C PRO A 219 -10.53 -1.42 14.41
N LEU A 220 -9.39 -2.00 14.82
CA LEU A 220 -9.04 -2.11 16.24
C LEU A 220 -8.95 -0.72 16.88
N LYS A 221 -9.35 -0.60 18.14
CA LYS A 221 -9.47 0.67 18.84
C LYS A 221 -8.11 1.38 18.95
N GLY A 222 -8.01 2.57 18.34
CA GLY A 222 -6.77 3.37 18.32
C GLY A 222 -5.79 3.00 17.22
N VAL A 223 -6.13 2.07 16.32
CA VAL A 223 -5.32 1.70 15.16
C VAL A 223 -5.76 2.49 13.92
N GLU A 224 -4.79 3.04 13.19
CA GLU A 224 -4.99 3.56 11.83
C GLU A 224 -4.35 2.60 10.81
N PRO A 225 -5.14 1.95 9.94
CA PRO A 225 -4.59 1.05 8.94
C PRO A 225 -3.86 1.83 7.84
N ARG A 226 -2.68 1.32 7.48
CA ARG A 226 -1.82 1.84 6.41
C ARG A 226 -2.18 1.27 5.04
N LEU A 227 -2.94 0.18 5.00
CA LEU A 227 -3.49 -0.47 3.81
C LEU A 227 -5.01 -0.67 3.94
N LEU A 228 -5.75 -0.36 2.88
CA LEU A 228 -7.14 -0.82 2.72
C LEU A 228 -7.21 -1.82 1.57
N HIS A 229 -7.54 -3.08 1.87
CA HIS A 229 -7.62 -4.16 0.88
C HIS A 229 -9.04 -4.27 0.33
N TYR A 230 -9.32 -3.75 -0.86
CA TYR A 230 -10.68 -3.76 -1.45
C TYR A 230 -11.00 -5.04 -2.24
N GLY A 231 -10.50 -6.18 -1.76
CA GLY A 231 -10.71 -7.50 -2.37
C GLY A 231 -12.08 -8.12 -2.11
N LEU A 232 -12.81 -7.64 -1.10
CA LEU A 232 -14.17 -8.09 -0.74
C LEU A 232 -15.20 -7.01 -1.07
N LYS A 233 -16.47 -7.40 -1.24
CA LYS A 233 -17.59 -6.45 -1.37
C LYS A 233 -17.95 -5.87 0.00
N PHE A 234 -18.19 -4.56 0.05
CA PHE A 234 -18.59 -3.83 1.26
C PHE A 234 -19.71 -2.82 0.97
N SER A 235 -20.30 -2.23 2.01
CA SER A 235 -21.45 -1.32 1.89
C SER A 235 -21.42 -0.21 2.94
N VAL A 236 -22.00 0.93 2.59
CA VAL A 236 -22.14 2.13 3.44
C VAL A 236 -23.55 2.67 3.22
N GLY A 237 -24.46 2.37 4.15
CA GLY A 237 -25.89 2.60 3.95
C GLY A 237 -26.40 1.80 2.75
N ASN A 238 -27.07 2.49 1.81
CA ASN A 238 -27.62 1.88 0.59
C ASN A 238 -26.58 1.77 -0.55
N TRP A 239 -25.41 2.40 -0.43
CA TRP A 239 -24.33 2.31 -1.42
C TRP A 239 -23.44 1.09 -1.14
N SER A 240 -22.89 0.47 -2.19
CA SER A 240 -21.97 -0.67 -2.07
C SER A 240 -20.95 -0.71 -3.20
N PHE A 241 -19.79 -1.32 -2.93
CA PHE A 241 -18.77 -1.57 -3.95
C PHE A 241 -18.21 -2.98 -3.80
N GLY A 242 -18.09 -3.71 -4.92
CA GLY A 242 -17.38 -4.97 -5.03
C GLY A 242 -16.50 -5.00 -6.28
N LYS A 243 -15.18 -5.12 -6.11
CA LYS A 243 -14.20 -5.18 -7.21
C LYS A 243 -14.54 -6.21 -8.31
N SER A 244 -15.19 -7.31 -7.94
CA SER A 244 -15.65 -8.36 -8.86
C SER A 244 -16.75 -7.92 -9.83
N GLU A 245 -17.49 -6.87 -9.50
CA GLU A 245 -18.63 -6.37 -10.28
C GLU A 245 -18.14 -5.53 -11.48
N HIS A 246 -16.96 -4.91 -11.34
CA HIS A 246 -16.32 -4.05 -12.35
C HIS A 246 -15.31 -4.77 -13.27
N ARG A 247 -15.39 -6.11 -13.39
CA ARG A 247 -14.42 -6.93 -14.16
C ARG A 247 -14.31 -6.58 -15.64
N ALA A 248 -15.36 -6.01 -16.24
CA ALA A 248 -15.41 -5.62 -17.64
C ALA A 248 -15.31 -4.09 -17.83
N ASP A 249 -15.16 -3.32 -16.75
CA ASP A 249 -15.26 -1.87 -16.79
C ASP A 249 -14.03 -1.27 -17.46
N ARG A 250 -14.26 -0.56 -18.56
CA ARG A 250 -13.24 0.18 -19.29
C ARG A 250 -12.88 1.51 -18.61
N ILE A 251 -13.08 1.63 -17.30
CA ILE A 251 -12.97 2.85 -16.49
C ILE A 251 -11.61 3.56 -16.58
N VAL A 252 -10.52 2.81 -16.78
CA VAL A 252 -9.15 3.33 -16.98
C VAL A 252 -8.91 3.82 -18.43
N ASN A 253 -9.71 3.34 -19.38
CA ASN A 253 -9.55 3.56 -20.82
C ASN A 253 -10.60 4.51 -21.43
N GLU A 254 -11.63 4.86 -20.66
CA GLU A 254 -12.73 5.74 -21.07
C GLU A 254 -12.68 7.03 -20.26
N CYS A 255 -12.40 8.14 -20.93
CA CYS A 255 -12.06 9.40 -20.29
C CYS A 255 -13.06 9.87 -19.24
N ASN A 256 -12.52 10.27 -18.09
CA ASN A 256 -13.25 10.83 -16.95
C ASN A 256 -14.25 9.89 -16.26
N ARG A 257 -14.25 8.58 -16.57
CA ARG A 257 -15.05 7.63 -15.80
C ARG A 257 -14.48 7.44 -14.39
N LEU A 258 -15.39 7.41 -13.43
CA LEU A 258 -15.18 7.18 -12.00
C LEU A 258 -16.13 6.05 -11.55
N PHE A 259 -15.84 5.43 -10.40
CA PHE A 259 -16.77 4.54 -9.72
C PHE A 259 -17.87 5.37 -9.05
N ASP A 260 -19.05 4.77 -8.86
CA ASP A 260 -20.22 5.44 -8.27
C ASP A 260 -19.89 6.06 -6.91
N ALA A 261 -20.25 7.34 -6.77
CA ALA A 261 -19.90 8.14 -5.60
C ALA A 261 -20.45 7.53 -4.29
N PRO A 262 -19.59 7.27 -3.29
CA PRO A 262 -20.06 6.93 -1.95
C PRO A 262 -20.71 8.15 -1.28
N PRO A 263 -21.51 7.95 -0.22
CA PRO A 263 -22.01 9.06 0.60
C PRO A 263 -20.86 9.92 1.14
N PHE A 264 -21.07 11.23 1.23
CA PHE A 264 -20.07 12.15 1.76
C PHE A 264 -19.80 11.86 3.26
N PRO A 265 -18.58 12.11 3.77
CA PRO A 265 -18.24 11.89 5.19
C PRO A 265 -19.18 12.57 6.20
N SER A 266 -19.82 13.68 5.80
CA SER A 266 -20.82 14.41 6.57
C SER A 266 -22.17 13.69 6.70
N GLU A 267 -22.53 12.82 5.76
CA GLU A 267 -23.80 12.08 5.74
C GLU A 267 -23.78 10.83 6.62
N ILE A 268 -22.61 10.48 7.19
CA ILE A 268 -22.44 9.26 8.00
C ILE A 268 -22.95 9.46 9.42
N ILE A 269 -24.24 9.19 9.59
CA ILE A 269 -24.94 9.17 10.89
C ILE A 269 -24.79 7.78 11.52
N GLU A 270 -23.78 7.62 12.37
CA GLU A 270 -23.57 6.44 13.23
C GLU A 270 -23.08 6.96 14.59
N LEU A 271 -23.63 6.40 15.67
CA LEU A 271 -23.39 6.79 17.07
C LEU A 271 -22.22 6.05 17.69
N ASN A 272 -21.99 4.79 17.28
CA ASN A 272 -20.83 4.03 17.70
C ASN A 272 -19.57 4.52 16.97
N LYS A 273 -18.60 5.05 17.72
CA LYS A 273 -17.44 5.75 17.15
C LYS A 273 -16.56 4.81 16.31
N GLU A 274 -16.41 3.58 16.75
CA GLU A 274 -15.63 2.53 16.11
C GLU A 274 -16.26 2.10 14.76
N LYS A 275 -17.57 1.83 14.73
CA LYS A 275 -18.33 1.63 13.48
C LYS A 275 -18.25 2.83 12.55
N LYS A 276 -18.44 4.05 13.07
CA LYS A 276 -18.32 5.29 12.27
C LYS A 276 -16.93 5.42 11.65
N ARG A 277 -15.86 5.04 12.37
CA ARG A 277 -14.50 5.00 11.80
C ARG A 277 -14.38 3.98 10.66
N GLY A 278 -14.92 2.78 10.83
CA GLY A 278 -14.94 1.74 9.78
C GLY A 278 -15.70 2.19 8.51
N LEU A 279 -16.88 2.80 8.67
CA LEU A 279 -17.64 3.38 7.56
C LEU A 279 -16.85 4.50 6.85
N LEU A 280 -16.24 5.41 7.62
CA LEU A 280 -15.41 6.48 7.06
C LEU A 280 -14.18 5.95 6.31
N LEU A 281 -13.50 4.92 6.83
CA LEU A 281 -12.41 4.22 6.12
C LEU A 281 -12.88 3.53 4.83
N SER A 282 -14.12 3.05 4.80
CA SER A 282 -14.70 2.41 3.62
C SER A 282 -14.96 3.42 2.49
N ILE A 283 -15.36 4.64 2.85
CA ILE A 283 -15.52 5.78 1.94
C ILE A 283 -14.17 6.30 1.46
N ASP A 284 -13.21 6.45 2.39
CA ASP A 284 -11.80 6.83 2.15
C ASP A 284 -11.21 5.99 1.00
N CYS A 285 -11.42 4.67 1.03
CA CYS A 285 -10.97 3.75 0.00
C CYS A 285 -11.42 4.12 -1.42
N ILE A 286 -12.71 4.41 -1.63
CA ILE A 286 -13.26 4.71 -2.97
C ILE A 286 -13.03 6.15 -3.38
N ASN A 287 -12.93 7.09 -2.43
CA ASN A 287 -12.46 8.44 -2.70
C ASN A 287 -11.03 8.39 -3.26
N THR A 288 -10.08 7.74 -2.58
CA THR A 288 -8.68 7.67 -3.05
C THR A 288 -8.55 6.95 -4.40
N ILE A 289 -9.33 5.91 -4.66
CA ILE A 289 -9.34 5.23 -5.97
C ILE A 289 -9.85 6.18 -7.08
N ASN A 290 -10.91 6.95 -6.81
CA ASN A 290 -11.44 7.93 -7.75
C ASN A 290 -10.54 9.16 -7.93
N GLU A 291 -9.81 9.59 -6.90
CA GLU A 291 -8.76 10.59 -7.00
C GLU A 291 -7.64 10.11 -7.93
N GLY A 292 -7.21 8.85 -7.77
CA GLY A 292 -6.26 8.18 -8.67
C GLY A 292 -6.76 8.14 -10.12
N LEU A 293 -8.04 7.87 -10.35
CA LEU A 293 -8.65 7.93 -11.68
C LEU A 293 -8.71 9.35 -12.25
N ILE A 294 -9.03 10.38 -11.44
CA ILE A 294 -8.98 11.79 -11.88
C ILE A 294 -7.56 12.16 -12.35
N ILE A 295 -6.54 11.77 -11.58
CA ILE A 295 -5.13 12.01 -11.92
C ILE A 295 -4.74 11.25 -13.19
N HIS A 296 -5.10 9.96 -13.29
CA HIS A 296 -4.84 9.12 -14.47
C HIS A 296 -5.46 9.70 -15.75
N HIS A 297 -6.74 10.07 -15.73
CA HIS A 297 -7.41 10.65 -16.89
C HIS A 297 -6.77 11.98 -17.30
N ALA A 298 -6.37 12.82 -16.33
CA ALA A 298 -5.68 14.07 -16.61
C ALA A 298 -4.28 13.86 -17.24
N THR A 299 -3.49 12.90 -16.75
CA THR A 299 -2.16 12.60 -17.32
C THR A 299 -2.22 11.93 -18.69
N HIS A 300 -3.32 11.25 -19.01
CA HIS A 300 -3.58 10.66 -20.33
C HIS A 300 -4.30 11.63 -21.30
N GLY A 301 -4.37 12.93 -20.96
CA GLY A 301 -4.84 13.97 -21.88
C GLY A 301 -6.35 14.03 -22.08
N CYS A 302 -7.15 13.42 -21.19
CA CYS A 302 -8.61 13.50 -21.28
C CYS A 302 -9.12 14.96 -21.16
N PRO A 303 -10.17 15.35 -21.90
CA PRO A 303 -10.75 16.68 -21.79
C PRO A 303 -11.36 16.90 -20.41
N ASN A 304 -11.32 18.13 -19.89
CA ASN A 304 -11.96 18.41 -18.60
C ASN A 304 -13.49 18.20 -18.68
N PRO A 305 -14.08 17.33 -17.84
CA PRO A 305 -15.51 17.11 -17.79
C PRO A 305 -16.22 18.26 -17.07
N ALA A 306 -17.54 18.31 -17.20
CA ALA A 306 -18.37 19.24 -16.42
C ALA A 306 -18.15 19.07 -14.90
N PRO A 307 -18.22 20.15 -14.10
CA PRO A 307 -18.11 20.07 -12.65
C PRO A 307 -19.29 19.30 -12.05
N SER A 308 -19.02 18.50 -11.03
CA SER A 308 -20.03 17.85 -10.19
C SER A 308 -19.63 17.98 -8.72
N PRO A 309 -20.58 17.98 -7.76
CA PRO A 309 -20.26 18.15 -6.34
C PRO A 309 -19.20 17.16 -5.83
N TYR A 310 -19.32 15.88 -6.26
CA TYR A 310 -18.35 14.83 -5.93
C TYR A 310 -16.97 15.09 -6.57
N ARG A 311 -16.89 15.47 -7.86
CA ARG A 311 -15.59 15.78 -8.48
C ARG A 311 -14.93 17.00 -7.85
N SER A 312 -15.69 18.03 -7.46
CA SER A 312 -15.18 19.18 -6.72
C SER A 312 -14.64 18.81 -5.34
N PHE A 313 -15.32 17.90 -4.63
CA PHE A 313 -14.86 17.36 -3.35
C PHE A 313 -13.53 16.59 -3.49
N LEU A 314 -13.42 15.67 -4.46
CA LEU A 314 -12.17 14.93 -4.71
C LEU A 314 -11.02 15.85 -5.16
N LEU A 315 -11.30 16.88 -5.98
CA LEU A 315 -10.29 17.86 -6.38
C LEU A 315 -9.76 18.70 -5.20
N ALA A 316 -10.61 19.04 -4.23
CA ALA A 316 -10.18 19.71 -3.01
C ALA A 316 -9.30 18.80 -2.13
N SER A 317 -9.61 17.51 -2.05
CA SER A 317 -8.78 16.49 -1.38
C SER A 317 -7.38 16.37 -2.03
N ILE A 318 -7.32 16.26 -3.36
CA ILE A 318 -6.07 16.23 -4.14
C ILE A 318 -5.23 17.51 -3.92
N GLN A 319 -5.87 18.68 -3.90
CA GLN A 319 -5.18 19.95 -3.62
C GLN A 319 -4.63 20.01 -2.17
N SER A 320 -5.36 19.44 -1.21
CA SER A 320 -4.90 19.39 0.18
C SER A 320 -3.74 18.40 0.41
N SER A 321 -3.65 17.32 -0.37
CA SER A 321 -2.59 16.31 -0.24
C SER A 321 -1.31 16.65 -1.01
N LEU A 322 -1.42 17.41 -2.11
CA LEU A 322 -0.26 17.97 -2.83
C LEU A 322 0.32 19.23 -2.17
N GLY A 323 -0.41 19.82 -1.22
CA GLY A 323 -0.03 21.09 -0.56
C GLY A 323 -0.36 22.33 -1.41
N PRO A 324 -0.24 23.53 -0.83
CA PRO A 324 -0.57 24.77 -1.53
C PRO A 324 0.42 25.04 -2.67
N ALA A 325 -0.04 24.88 -3.91
CA ALA A 325 0.70 25.30 -5.09
C ALA A 325 1.10 26.78 -4.97
N ALA A 326 2.38 27.09 -5.18
CA ALA A 326 2.91 28.44 -5.01
C ALA A 326 2.18 29.43 -5.93
N SER A 327 1.45 30.38 -5.35
CA SER A 327 0.62 31.32 -6.11
C SER A 327 1.47 32.12 -7.09
N THR A 328 1.21 31.95 -8.39
CA THR A 328 1.87 32.72 -9.45
C THR A 328 1.54 34.19 -9.32
N ARG A 329 2.50 34.98 -8.80
CA ARG A 329 2.38 36.44 -8.77
C ARG A 329 2.36 36.97 -10.20
N SER A 330 1.20 37.46 -10.64
CA SER A 330 1.07 38.21 -11.88
C SER A 330 1.91 39.49 -11.82
N SER A 331 3.02 39.53 -12.54
CA SER A 331 3.88 40.71 -12.64
C SER A 331 3.24 41.77 -13.54
N SER A 332 2.26 42.50 -12.99
CA SER A 332 1.65 43.65 -13.63
C SER A 332 2.65 44.81 -13.74
N SER A 333 3.39 44.87 -14.85
CA SER A 333 4.33 45.94 -15.17
C SER A 333 3.58 47.25 -15.48
N GLN A 334 3.46 48.10 -14.46
CA GLN A 334 2.87 49.44 -14.62
C GLN A 334 3.72 50.31 -15.55
N LYS A 335 3.05 51.04 -16.46
CA LYS A 335 3.68 52.08 -17.28
C LYS A 335 4.04 53.29 -16.41
N ALA A 336 5.32 53.66 -16.34
CA ALA A 336 5.76 54.99 -15.92
C ALA A 336 6.04 55.88 -17.14
N LYS A 337 5.75 57.18 -17.05
CA LYS A 337 5.99 58.21 -18.09
C LYS A 337 6.95 59.29 -17.56
N GLY A 338 7.82 59.82 -18.44
CA GLY A 338 8.20 61.25 -18.45
C GLY A 338 9.64 61.62 -18.04
N GLY A 339 10.17 62.69 -18.67
CA GLY A 339 11.53 63.25 -18.46
C GLY A 339 12.55 62.77 -19.51
N MET A 340 13.18 63.53 -20.43
CA MET A 340 13.70 64.92 -20.48
C MET A 340 14.79 65.21 -19.43
N LEU A 341 16.04 65.64 -19.72
CA LEU A 341 16.83 65.88 -20.96
C LEU A 341 18.32 65.40 -20.71
N ARG A 342 19.46 65.79 -21.34
CA ARG A 342 19.84 66.80 -22.37
C ARG A 342 21.24 66.52 -23.00
N GLY A 343 21.35 66.52 -24.35
CA GLY A 343 22.62 66.65 -25.11
C GLY A 343 23.56 65.42 -25.15
N GLY A 344 24.46 65.29 -26.13
CA GLY A 344 24.55 66.02 -27.40
C GLY A 344 25.86 65.80 -28.19
N ARG A 345 25.78 65.98 -29.52
CA ARG A 345 26.85 66.24 -30.52
C ARG A 345 27.94 65.19 -30.83
N GLU A 346 28.23 65.12 -32.14
CA GLU A 346 29.55 64.97 -32.82
C GLU A 346 30.44 63.76 -32.46
N GLU A 347 30.89 62.90 -33.39
CA GLU A 347 30.73 62.83 -34.88
C GLU A 347 30.30 61.43 -35.34
#